data_AF-R7V3A1-F1
#
_entry.id   AF-R7V3A1-F1
#
_cell.length_a   1.000
_cell.length_b   1.000
_cell.length_c   1.000
_cell.angle_alpha   90.00
_cell.angle_beta   90.00
_cell.angle_gamma   90.00
#
_symmetry.space_group_name_H-M   'P 1'
#
loop_
_entity.id
_entity.type
_entity.pdbx_description
1 polymer ?
#
loop_
_entity_poly.entity_id
_entity_poly.type
_entity_poly.pdbx_seq_one_letter_code
_entity_poly.pdbx_strand_id
1 'polypeptide(L)'
;STCRNIYHNLALEDWIHAHHDFSDNQTLLLLWRNEPCVVIGRHQNPWAECDVRRCEEQKVEVARRKSGGGSVYHDLGNLNCSFFTNKRKYNRLMNLELIADALASTWGLDVTVSPRDDLLLNKEYKASLISGTAAKLGSKVAYHHCTLLFNTDMNPLNKLLQSSVLGLRSKATESVRSPVKNLQVVEPAINYESLVQAISAQYWQYCGAQVLLLLHHPQYVDPTSEPMHPGIHKMYTEIKQWQWIYGKTPKFSI
;
A
#
# COMPACT_ATOMS: atom_id res chain seq x y z
N SER A 1 -3.86 9.55 6.51
CA SER A 1 -2.77 10.55 6.37
C SER A 1 -3.26 11.74 5.56
N THR A 2 -2.88 12.96 5.94
CA THR A 2 -3.15 14.20 5.17
C THR A 2 -2.09 14.48 4.10
N CYS A 3 -0.91 13.85 4.19
CA CYS A 3 0.17 14.03 3.21
C CYS A 3 0.02 13.07 2.02
N ARG A 4 0.50 13.51 0.86
CA ARG A 4 0.53 12.73 -0.39
C ARG A 4 1.95 12.34 -0.80
N ASN A 5 2.97 12.69 -0.02
CA ASN A 5 4.34 12.30 -0.30
C ASN A 5 4.62 10.89 0.21
N ILE A 6 5.14 10.03 -0.67
CA ILE A 6 5.41 8.62 -0.37
C ILE A 6 6.37 8.42 0.81
N TYR A 7 7.40 9.25 0.95
CA TYR A 7 8.36 9.11 2.04
C TYR A 7 7.72 9.52 3.37
N HIS A 8 6.95 10.60 3.44
CA HIS A 8 6.25 10.95 4.68
C HIS A 8 5.26 9.86 5.11
N ASN A 9 4.52 9.28 4.16
CA ASN A 9 3.57 8.21 4.47
C ASN A 9 4.26 6.90 4.91
N LEU A 10 5.37 6.51 4.27
CA LEU A 10 6.17 5.37 4.72
C LEU A 10 6.84 5.62 6.07
N ALA A 11 7.29 6.85 6.34
CA ALA A 11 7.83 7.23 7.65
C ALA A 11 6.76 7.12 8.74
N LEU A 12 5.53 7.52 8.47
CA LEU A 12 4.41 7.35 9.40
C LEU A 12 4.08 5.86 9.63
N GLU A 13 4.04 5.05 8.57
CA GLU A 13 3.85 3.59 8.69
C GLU A 13 4.92 2.97 9.61
N ASP A 14 6.19 3.34 9.40
CA ASP A 14 7.30 2.88 10.22
C ASP A 14 7.24 3.43 11.65
N TRP A 15 6.81 4.68 11.84
CA TRP A 15 6.69 5.29 13.15
C TRP A 15 5.62 4.60 13.99
N ILE A 16 4.45 4.34 13.41
CA ILE A 16 3.37 3.58 14.06
C ILE A 16 3.87 2.17 14.40
N HIS A 17 4.57 1.50 13.48
CA HIS A 17 5.13 0.17 13.72
C HIS A 17 6.10 0.12 14.91
N ALA A 18 6.89 1.19 15.09
CA ALA A 18 7.93 1.25 16.11
C ALA A 18 7.44 1.77 17.49
N HIS A 19 6.44 2.65 17.52
CA HIS A 19 6.08 3.40 18.73
C HIS A 19 4.67 3.15 19.27
N HIS A 20 3.73 2.69 18.44
CA HIS A 20 2.37 2.45 18.90
C HIS A 20 2.28 1.12 19.66
N ASP A 21 1.59 1.12 20.81
CA ASP A 21 1.38 -0.08 21.60
C ASP A 21 0.15 -0.85 21.10
N PHE A 22 0.39 -2.04 20.55
CA PHE A 22 -0.66 -2.96 20.13
C PHE A 22 -0.88 -4.06 21.18
N SER A 23 -0.68 -3.76 22.47
CA SER A 23 -1.15 -4.60 23.58
C SER A 23 -2.68 -4.65 23.62
N ASP A 24 -3.24 -5.51 24.48
CA ASP A 24 -4.67 -5.51 24.83
C ASP A 24 -5.64 -5.52 23.64
N ASN A 25 -5.26 -6.26 22.59
CA ASN A 25 -6.06 -6.46 21.39
C ASN A 25 -6.30 -5.21 20.54
N GLN A 26 -5.56 -4.12 20.75
CA GLN A 26 -5.64 -2.93 19.92
C GLN A 26 -5.23 -3.23 18.47
N THR A 27 -5.89 -2.54 17.54
CA THR A 27 -5.67 -2.62 16.09
C THR A 27 -5.78 -1.23 15.50
N LEU A 28 -5.04 -0.94 14.43
CA LEU A 28 -5.08 0.35 13.74
C LEU A 28 -5.16 0.13 12.22
N LEU A 29 -6.05 0.89 11.57
CA LEU A 29 -6.09 1.01 10.12
C LEU A 29 -5.62 2.41 9.70
N LEU A 30 -4.55 2.47 8.93
CA LEU A 30 -4.08 3.70 8.29
C LEU A 30 -4.52 3.69 6.82
N LEU A 31 -5.29 4.70 6.44
CA LEU A 31 -5.67 4.98 5.05
C LEU A 31 -4.84 6.16 4.50
N TRP A 32 -4.26 5.97 3.32
CA TRP A 32 -3.34 6.94 2.71
C TRP A 32 -3.21 6.77 1.20
N ARG A 33 -2.87 7.84 0.49
CA ARG A 33 -2.58 7.82 -0.96
C ARG A 33 -1.38 8.70 -1.25
N ASN A 34 -0.77 8.50 -2.41
CA ASN A 34 0.46 9.18 -2.78
C ASN A 34 0.30 9.89 -4.12
N GLU A 35 1.05 10.98 -4.29
CA GLU A 35 1.40 11.49 -5.61
C GLU A 35 2.13 10.41 -6.44
N PRO A 36 2.22 10.57 -7.77
CA PRO A 36 2.89 9.62 -8.65
C PRO A 36 4.23 9.12 -8.11
N CYS A 37 4.31 7.82 -7.84
CA CYS A 37 5.54 7.17 -7.38
C CYS A 37 5.55 5.67 -7.72
N VAL A 38 6.76 5.12 -7.86
CA VAL A 38 7.01 3.68 -7.90
C VAL A 38 7.49 3.24 -6.52
N VAL A 39 6.84 2.23 -5.96
CA VAL A 39 7.20 1.68 -4.65
C VAL A 39 7.72 0.26 -4.81
N ILE A 40 9.02 0.09 -4.59
CA ILE A 40 9.72 -1.19 -4.68
C ILE A 40 9.81 -1.88 -3.33
N GLY A 41 9.77 -3.21 -3.32
CA GLY A 41 9.93 -4.02 -2.12
C GLY A 41 11.34 -3.98 -1.53
N ARG A 42 11.47 -4.40 -0.27
CA ARG A 42 12.71 -4.33 0.52
C ARG A 42 13.93 -4.98 -0.14
N HIS A 43 13.72 -6.05 -0.91
CA HIS A 43 14.77 -6.90 -1.49
C HIS A 43 14.81 -6.86 -3.02
N GLN A 44 14.17 -5.85 -3.63
CA GLN A 44 14.12 -5.70 -5.08
C GLN A 44 15.28 -4.88 -5.65
N ASN A 45 15.54 -5.05 -6.94
CA ASN A 45 16.46 -4.22 -7.72
C ASN A 45 15.67 -3.16 -8.51
N PRO A 46 15.76 -1.86 -8.18
CA PRO A 46 14.98 -0.82 -8.86
C PRO A 46 15.17 -0.83 -10.37
N TRP A 47 16.40 -1.04 -10.86
CA TRP A 47 16.70 -1.07 -12.28
C TRP A 47 16.12 -2.30 -13.01
N ALA A 48 15.81 -3.39 -12.29
CA ALA A 48 15.14 -4.56 -12.86
C ALA A 48 13.62 -4.43 -12.85
N GLU A 49 13.08 -3.65 -11.90
CA GLU A 49 11.63 -3.58 -11.66
C GLU A 49 10.96 -2.37 -12.31
N CYS A 50 11.68 -1.27 -12.53
CA CYS A 50 11.13 -0.05 -13.11
C CYS A 50 12.10 0.69 -14.03
N ASP A 51 11.56 1.58 -14.85
CA ASP A 51 12.34 2.51 -15.65
C ASP A 51 12.79 3.69 -14.77
N VAL A 52 13.86 3.48 -13.98
CA VAL A 52 14.40 4.48 -13.04
C VAL A 52 14.70 5.80 -13.74
N ARG A 53 15.26 5.74 -14.95
CA ARG A 53 15.57 6.92 -15.75
C ARG A 53 14.31 7.69 -16.12
N ARG A 54 13.28 7.01 -16.62
CA ARG A 54 12.00 7.67 -16.94
C ARG A 54 11.31 8.22 -15.70
N CYS A 55 11.43 7.55 -14.55
CA CYS A 55 10.91 8.08 -13.28
C CYS A 55 11.57 9.42 -12.96
N GLU A 56 12.90 9.51 -13.07
CA GLU A 56 13.64 10.77 -12.87
C GLU A 56 13.24 11.86 -13.87
N GLU A 57 13.18 11.54 -15.17
CA GLU A 57 12.77 12.47 -16.23
C GLU A 57 11.35 13.02 -16.02
N GLN A 58 10.43 12.19 -15.51
CA GLN A 58 9.03 12.55 -15.26
C GLN A 58 8.78 13.06 -13.84
N LYS A 59 9.82 13.21 -13.01
CA LYS A 59 9.72 13.59 -11.59
C LYS A 59 8.78 12.69 -10.78
N VAL A 60 8.78 11.40 -11.12
CA VAL A 60 8.09 10.35 -10.38
C VAL A 60 9.05 9.76 -9.36
N GLU A 61 8.65 9.78 -8.09
CA GLU A 61 9.50 9.29 -7.01
C GLU A 61 9.67 7.77 -7.06
N VAL A 62 10.86 7.27 -6.73
CA VAL A 62 11.11 5.83 -6.52
C VAL A 62 11.39 5.61 -5.05
N ALA A 63 10.48 4.93 -4.35
CA ALA A 63 10.60 4.66 -2.93
C ALA A 63 10.82 3.17 -2.65
N ARG A 64 11.66 2.85 -1.67
CA ARG A 64 11.80 1.49 -1.15
C ARG A 64 11.07 1.34 0.17
N ARG A 65 10.09 0.44 0.25
CA ARG A 65 9.38 0.15 1.50
C ARG A 65 10.12 -0.88 2.37
N LYS A 66 9.79 -0.94 3.66
CA LYS A 66 10.40 -1.90 4.61
C LYS A 66 9.82 -3.31 4.52
N SER A 67 8.64 -3.49 3.93
CA SER A 67 8.03 -4.79 3.64
C SER A 67 8.62 -5.45 2.38
N GLY A 68 8.45 -6.77 2.26
CA GLY A 68 8.85 -7.53 1.06
C GLY A 68 7.86 -7.35 -0.11
N GLY A 69 7.93 -8.25 -1.09
CA GLY A 69 7.01 -8.28 -2.25
C GLY A 69 7.52 -7.51 -3.47
N GLY A 70 6.64 -7.41 -4.48
CA GLY A 70 6.92 -6.81 -5.80
C GLY A 70 6.83 -5.28 -5.85
N SER A 71 7.00 -4.71 -7.02
CA SER A 71 6.92 -3.27 -7.26
C SER A 71 5.52 -2.88 -7.71
N VAL A 72 5.05 -1.73 -7.21
CA VAL A 72 3.74 -1.18 -7.53
C VAL A 72 3.87 0.30 -7.89
N TYR A 73 2.93 0.80 -8.70
CA TYR A 73 2.80 2.22 -9.02
C TYR A 73 1.64 2.80 -8.20
N HIS A 74 1.86 3.97 -7.62
CA HIS A 74 0.82 4.74 -6.93
C HIS A 74 0.61 6.07 -7.64
N ASP A 75 -0.63 6.53 -7.58
CA ASP A 75 -1.04 7.91 -7.80
C ASP A 75 -2.26 8.21 -6.91
N LEU A 76 -2.92 9.35 -7.15
CA LEU A 76 -4.09 9.73 -6.35
C LEU A 76 -5.32 8.85 -6.58
N GLY A 77 -5.30 8.01 -7.63
CA GLY A 77 -6.28 7.00 -7.98
C GLY A 77 -6.01 5.62 -7.36
N ASN A 78 -4.98 5.52 -6.51
CA ASN A 78 -4.67 4.34 -5.71
C ASN A 78 -4.82 4.65 -4.21
N LEU A 79 -5.68 3.90 -3.53
CA LEU A 79 -5.79 3.94 -2.07
C LEU A 79 -4.86 2.89 -1.44
N ASN A 80 -4.13 3.25 -0.40
CA ASN A 80 -3.32 2.32 0.39
C ASN A 80 -3.97 2.14 1.76
N CYS A 81 -4.04 0.89 2.20
CA CYS A 81 -4.54 0.50 3.51
C CYS A 81 -3.42 -0.22 4.26
N SER A 82 -3.07 0.23 5.46
CA SER A 82 -2.11 -0.46 6.34
C SER A 82 -2.81 -0.86 7.64
N PHE A 83 -2.96 -2.17 7.85
CA PHE A 83 -3.55 -2.79 9.03
C PHE A 83 -2.45 -3.18 10.01
N PHE A 84 -2.45 -2.57 11.19
CA PHE A 84 -1.50 -2.84 12.26
C PHE A 84 -2.14 -3.63 13.38
N THR A 85 -1.41 -4.63 13.85
CA THR A 85 -1.85 -5.52 14.92
C THR A 85 -0.65 -5.98 15.75
N ASN A 86 -0.93 -6.54 16.93
CA ASN A 86 0.02 -7.44 17.55
C ASN A 86 0.34 -8.60 16.60
N LYS A 87 1.60 -9.00 16.48
CA LYS A 87 2.06 -10.09 15.62
C LYS A 87 1.27 -11.37 15.83
N ARG A 88 0.82 -11.67 17.07
CA ARG A 88 0.01 -12.86 17.37
C ARG A 88 -1.37 -12.85 16.72
N LYS A 89 -1.88 -11.68 16.33
CA LYS A 89 -3.17 -11.47 15.66
C LYS A 89 -3.05 -11.17 14.18
N TYR A 90 -1.83 -11.21 13.64
CA TYR A 90 -1.60 -10.93 12.24
C TYR A 90 -2.36 -11.93 11.36
N ASN A 91 -3.31 -11.42 10.58
CA ASN A 91 -4.10 -12.20 9.65
C ASN A 91 -4.38 -11.39 8.37
N ARG A 92 -3.71 -11.75 7.26
CA ARG A 92 -3.88 -11.06 5.98
C ARG A 92 -5.25 -11.31 5.37
N LEU A 93 -5.67 -12.57 5.36
CA LEU A 93 -6.93 -13.00 4.75
C LEU A 93 -8.08 -12.18 5.31
N MET A 94 -8.15 -12.05 6.64
CA MET A 94 -9.16 -11.25 7.33
C MET A 94 -9.15 -9.78 6.92
N ASN A 95 -7.98 -9.16 6.75
CA ASN A 95 -7.89 -7.76 6.31
C ASN A 95 -8.40 -7.59 4.87
N LEU A 96 -8.18 -8.60 4.03
CA LEU A 96 -8.63 -8.60 2.63
C LEU A 96 -10.12 -8.89 2.50
N GLU A 97 -10.64 -9.83 3.30
CA GLU A 97 -12.08 -10.09 3.43
C GLU A 97 -12.81 -8.83 3.88
N LEU A 98 -12.27 -8.09 4.85
CA LEU A 98 -12.82 -6.79 5.27
C LEU A 98 -12.93 -5.81 4.09
N ILE A 99 -11.91 -5.69 3.24
CA ILE A 99 -12.00 -4.81 2.07
C ILE A 99 -13.01 -5.35 1.06
N ALA A 100 -13.03 -6.66 0.80
CA ALA A 100 -13.98 -7.28 -0.11
C ALA A 100 -15.43 -7.07 0.36
N ASP A 101 -15.70 -7.27 1.65
CA ASP A 101 -17.01 -7.04 2.28
C ASP A 101 -17.43 -5.58 2.18
N ALA A 102 -16.50 -4.63 2.39
CA ALA A 102 -16.78 -3.21 2.23
C ALA A 102 -17.20 -2.88 0.77
N LEU A 103 -16.51 -3.46 -0.21
CA LEU A 103 -16.80 -3.27 -1.63
C LEU A 103 -18.13 -3.92 -2.05
N ALA A 104 -18.39 -5.14 -1.57
CA ALA A 104 -19.60 -5.89 -1.85
C ALA A 104 -20.84 -5.25 -1.20
N SER A 105 -20.76 -4.87 0.07
CA SER A 105 -21.90 -4.28 0.79
C SER A 105 -22.27 -2.87 0.31
N THR A 106 -21.28 -2.08 -0.11
CA THR A 106 -21.51 -0.69 -0.53
C THR A 106 -21.89 -0.57 -2.00
N TRP A 107 -21.30 -1.39 -2.88
CA TRP A 107 -21.47 -1.26 -4.34
C TRP A 107 -21.87 -2.56 -5.05
N GLY A 108 -22.07 -3.67 -4.34
CA GLY A 108 -22.43 -4.95 -4.96
C GLY A 108 -21.30 -5.56 -5.81
N LEU A 109 -20.04 -5.20 -5.58
CA LEU A 109 -18.91 -5.72 -6.34
C LEU A 109 -18.55 -7.15 -5.91
N ASP A 110 -18.38 -8.04 -6.89
CA ASP A 110 -17.86 -9.39 -6.69
C ASP A 110 -16.32 -9.35 -6.61
N VAL A 111 -15.81 -9.36 -5.37
CA VAL A 111 -14.38 -9.32 -5.08
C VAL A 111 -14.01 -10.55 -4.26
N THR A 112 -12.97 -11.26 -4.69
CA THR A 112 -12.47 -12.45 -4.01
C THR A 112 -11.01 -12.32 -3.61
N VAL A 113 -10.65 -12.97 -2.51
CA VAL A 113 -9.25 -13.09 -2.08
C VAL A 113 -8.62 -14.30 -2.76
N SER A 114 -7.55 -14.08 -3.52
CA SER A 114 -6.82 -15.16 -4.19
C SER A 114 -5.96 -15.96 -3.19
N PRO A 115 -5.53 -17.20 -3.53
CA PRO A 115 -4.59 -17.96 -2.70
C PRO A 115 -3.23 -17.28 -2.44
N ARG A 116 -2.91 -16.22 -3.18
CA ARG A 116 -1.70 -15.40 -2.98
C ARG A 116 -1.93 -14.19 -2.10
N ASP A 117 -3.09 -14.10 -1.45
CA ASP A 117 -3.52 -12.94 -0.67
C ASP A 117 -3.56 -11.66 -1.53
N ASP A 118 -4.25 -11.75 -2.67
CA ASP A 118 -4.51 -10.64 -3.61
C ASP A 118 -6.03 -10.41 -3.73
N LEU A 119 -6.49 -9.17 -3.96
CA LEU A 119 -7.91 -8.93 -4.30
C LEU A 119 -8.15 -8.97 -5.80
N LEU A 120 -9.08 -9.84 -6.19
CA LEU A 120 -9.50 -10.04 -7.57
C LEU A 120 -10.92 -9.53 -7.75
N LEU A 121 -11.10 -8.60 -8.68
CA LEU A 121 -12.42 -8.20 -9.14
C LEU A 121 -12.89 -9.19 -10.20
N ASN A 122 -13.94 -9.93 -9.87
CA ASN A 122 -14.58 -10.88 -10.76
C ASN A 122 -15.56 -10.13 -11.67
N LYS A 123 -15.36 -10.24 -12.98
CA LYS A 123 -16.33 -9.75 -13.96
C LYS A 123 -16.32 -10.67 -15.18
N GLU A 124 -17.51 -11.10 -15.58
CA GLU A 124 -17.73 -11.96 -16.74
C GLU A 124 -16.77 -13.15 -16.74
N TYR A 125 -15.88 -13.26 -17.73
CA TYR A 125 -14.98 -14.39 -17.94
C TYR A 125 -13.53 -14.16 -17.44
N LYS A 126 -13.23 -13.03 -16.78
CA LYS A 126 -11.85 -12.72 -16.38
C LYS A 126 -11.75 -11.92 -15.08
N ALA A 127 -11.19 -12.56 -14.06
CA ALA A 127 -10.73 -11.91 -12.83
C ALA A 127 -9.55 -10.96 -13.14
N SER A 128 -9.56 -9.77 -12.54
CA SER A 128 -8.48 -8.77 -12.67
C SER A 128 -8.01 -8.35 -11.29
N LEU A 129 -6.71 -8.18 -11.12
CA LEU A 129 -6.11 -7.73 -9.86
C LEU A 129 -6.50 -6.26 -9.61
N ILE A 130 -7.03 -5.98 -8.42
CA ILE A 130 -7.33 -4.61 -7.98
C ILE A 130 -6.49 -4.17 -6.77
N SER A 131 -5.82 -5.11 -6.13
CA SER A 131 -4.99 -4.89 -4.93
C SER A 131 -3.78 -5.80 -4.94
N GLY A 132 -2.60 -5.24 -4.71
CA GLY A 132 -1.40 -6.01 -4.37
C GLY A 132 -1.06 -5.84 -2.90
N THR A 133 -0.53 -6.89 -2.28
CA THR A 133 -0.29 -6.92 -0.83
C THR A 133 1.17 -7.13 -0.47
N ALA A 134 1.54 -6.63 0.70
CA ALA A 134 2.83 -6.89 1.33
C ALA A 134 2.71 -6.73 2.86
N ALA A 135 3.69 -7.22 3.59
CA ALA A 135 3.66 -7.15 5.04
C ALA A 135 5.05 -7.07 5.65
N LYS A 136 5.09 -6.57 6.89
CA LYS A 136 6.27 -6.55 7.73
C LYS A 136 5.91 -7.14 9.08
N LEU A 137 6.64 -8.19 9.47
CA LEU A 137 6.51 -8.81 10.79
C LEU A 137 7.69 -8.38 11.67
N GLY A 138 7.41 -7.59 12.69
CA GLY A 138 8.38 -7.24 13.74
C GLY A 138 8.48 -8.34 14.81
N SER A 139 9.08 -7.99 15.95
CA SER A 139 9.10 -8.87 17.12
C SER A 139 7.71 -8.96 17.78
N LYS A 140 7.08 -7.80 18.04
CA LYS A 140 5.77 -7.68 18.69
C LYS A 140 4.66 -7.17 17.78
N VAL A 141 4.98 -6.28 16.84
CA VAL A 141 4.01 -5.61 15.96
C VAL A 141 4.16 -6.13 14.54
N ALA A 142 3.03 -6.34 13.87
CA ALA A 142 2.97 -6.65 12.46
C ALA A 142 2.09 -5.61 11.75
N TYR A 143 2.45 -5.30 10.51
CA TYR A 143 1.52 -4.63 9.60
C TYR A 143 1.38 -5.39 8.29
N HIS A 144 0.14 -5.41 7.79
CA HIS A 144 -0.22 -5.82 6.45
C HIS A 144 -0.67 -4.58 5.70
N HIS A 145 -0.06 -4.29 4.56
CA HIS A 145 -0.56 -3.23 3.70
C HIS A 145 -0.95 -3.73 2.32
N CYS A 146 -1.88 -3.03 1.71
CA CYS A 146 -2.37 -3.35 0.39
C CYS A 146 -2.75 -2.08 -0.37
N THR A 147 -2.63 -2.15 -1.68
CA THR A 147 -3.12 -1.13 -2.60
C THR A 147 -4.58 -1.38 -2.95
N LEU A 148 -5.27 -0.39 -3.51
CA LEU A 148 -6.60 -0.55 -4.06
C LEU A 148 -6.76 0.42 -5.23
N LEU A 149 -6.69 -0.13 -6.43
CA LEU A 149 -6.77 0.62 -7.69
C LEU A 149 -8.22 1.01 -7.94
N PHE A 150 -8.54 2.30 -7.78
CA PHE A 150 -9.89 2.77 -8.02
C PHE A 150 -10.00 3.69 -9.24
N ASN A 151 -8.99 4.52 -9.49
CA ASN A 151 -8.91 5.41 -10.65
C ASN A 151 -7.45 5.76 -11.03
N THR A 152 -6.54 4.80 -10.94
CA THR A 152 -5.12 5.00 -11.28
C THR A 152 -4.93 5.15 -12.79
N ASP A 153 -4.05 6.05 -13.22
CA ASP A 153 -3.67 6.15 -14.62
C ASP A 153 -2.85 4.92 -15.03
N MET A 154 -3.43 4.11 -15.90
CA MET A 154 -2.83 2.87 -16.37
C MET A 154 -1.63 3.10 -17.31
N ASN A 155 -1.51 4.28 -17.93
CA ASN A 155 -0.38 4.58 -18.81
C ASN A 155 0.96 4.66 -18.06
N PRO A 156 1.15 5.54 -17.06
CA PRO A 156 2.37 5.58 -16.27
C PRO A 156 2.58 4.27 -15.52
N LEU A 157 1.54 3.64 -14.98
CA LEU A 157 1.65 2.33 -14.33
C LEU A 157 2.35 1.31 -15.26
N ASN A 158 1.84 1.15 -16.48
CA ASN A 158 2.39 0.19 -17.43
C ASN A 158 3.78 0.57 -17.95
N LYS A 159 4.05 1.87 -18.16
CA LYS A 159 5.32 2.34 -18.73
C LYS A 159 6.46 2.42 -17.72
N LEU A 160 6.16 2.70 -16.45
CA LEU A 160 7.16 2.90 -15.42
C LEU A 160 7.55 1.58 -14.75
N LEU A 161 6.64 0.60 -14.64
CA LEU A 161 6.93 -0.76 -14.12
C LEU A 161 7.57 -1.69 -15.16
N GLN A 162 8.21 -1.12 -16.18
CA GLN A 162 8.97 -1.84 -17.20
C GLN A 162 10.42 -1.37 -17.14
N SER A 163 11.33 -2.27 -16.77
CA SER A 163 12.76 -1.96 -16.82
C SER A 163 13.21 -1.58 -18.23
N SER A 164 14.05 -0.55 -18.30
CA SER A 164 14.76 -0.13 -19.52
C SER A 164 16.16 -0.74 -19.63
N VAL A 165 16.61 -1.51 -18.65
CA VAL A 165 17.97 -2.07 -18.58
C VAL A 165 18.01 -3.48 -19.17
N LEU A 166 18.80 -3.65 -20.24
CA LEU A 166 19.05 -4.95 -20.85
C LEU A 166 20.25 -5.65 -20.21
N GLY A 167 20.25 -6.99 -20.21
CA GLY A 167 21.39 -7.79 -19.75
C GLY A 167 21.55 -7.90 -18.22
N LEU A 168 20.71 -7.20 -17.45
CA LEU A 168 20.77 -7.21 -15.99
C LEU A 168 20.51 -8.62 -15.43
N ARG A 169 21.44 -9.11 -14.62
CA ARG A 169 21.30 -10.38 -13.87
C ARG A 169 21.35 -10.10 -12.38
N SER A 170 20.29 -10.45 -11.65
CA SER A 170 20.18 -10.25 -10.21
C SER A 170 19.52 -11.44 -9.52
N LYS A 171 19.80 -11.60 -8.22
CA LYS A 171 19.07 -12.53 -7.33
C LYS A 171 18.05 -11.78 -6.45
N ALA A 172 17.74 -10.54 -6.80
CA ALA A 172 16.74 -9.74 -6.12
C ALA A 172 15.34 -10.35 -6.28
N THR A 173 14.42 -9.99 -5.37
CA THR A 173 13.02 -10.42 -5.49
C THR A 173 12.38 -9.80 -6.73
N GLU A 174 11.86 -10.63 -7.62
CA GLU A 174 11.18 -10.20 -8.85
C GLU A 174 9.69 -9.93 -8.60
N SER A 175 9.12 -8.97 -9.33
CA SER A 175 7.66 -8.78 -9.35
C SER A 175 6.95 -9.84 -10.17
N VAL A 176 5.78 -10.27 -9.69
CA VAL A 176 4.85 -11.08 -10.48
C VAL A 176 3.90 -10.16 -11.22
N ARG A 177 3.97 -10.14 -12.56
CA ARG A 177 3.06 -9.33 -13.38
C ARG A 177 1.68 -9.97 -13.43
N SER A 178 0.67 -9.16 -13.17
CA SER A 178 -0.75 -9.55 -13.22
C SER A 178 -1.54 -8.49 -13.99
N PRO A 179 -2.56 -8.86 -14.79
CA PRO A 179 -3.50 -7.91 -15.34
C PRO A 179 -4.24 -7.17 -14.22
N VAL A 180 -4.20 -5.84 -14.26
CA VAL A 180 -4.84 -4.98 -13.26
C VAL A 180 -6.06 -4.26 -13.83
N LYS A 181 -6.97 -3.80 -12.95
CA LYS A 181 -8.15 -3.01 -13.32
C LYS A 181 -8.49 -2.00 -12.23
N ASN A 182 -9.04 -0.86 -12.62
CA ASN A 182 -9.60 0.12 -11.69
C ASN A 182 -11.03 -0.26 -11.30
N LEU A 183 -11.41 -0.01 -10.05
CA LEU A 183 -12.81 -0.16 -9.59
C LEU A 183 -13.78 0.71 -10.41
N GLN A 184 -13.40 1.94 -10.79
CA GLN A 184 -14.26 2.84 -11.59
C GLN A 184 -14.63 2.30 -12.99
N VAL A 185 -13.93 1.28 -13.49
CA VAL A 185 -14.31 0.62 -14.76
C VAL A 185 -15.63 -0.15 -14.61
N VAL A 186 -15.96 -0.59 -13.39
CA VAL A 186 -17.18 -1.35 -13.09
C VAL A 186 -18.20 -0.50 -12.35
N GLU A 187 -17.75 0.33 -11.41
CA GLU A 187 -18.61 1.24 -10.66
C GLU A 187 -18.06 2.69 -10.73
N PRO A 188 -18.50 3.50 -11.71
CA PRO A 188 -18.01 4.85 -11.92
C PRO A 188 -18.24 5.82 -10.75
N ALA A 189 -19.20 5.54 -9.86
CA ALA A 189 -19.50 6.40 -8.71
C ALA A 189 -18.43 6.33 -7.61
N ILE A 190 -17.58 5.27 -7.60
CA ILE A 190 -16.51 5.10 -6.62
C ILE A 190 -15.51 6.26 -6.73
N ASN A 191 -15.29 6.95 -5.62
CA ASN A 191 -14.24 7.95 -5.46
C ASN A 191 -13.48 7.74 -4.13
N TYR A 192 -12.42 8.52 -3.92
CA TYR A 192 -11.55 8.40 -2.75
C TYR A 192 -12.34 8.52 -1.44
N GLU A 193 -13.21 9.52 -1.33
CA GLU A 193 -13.98 9.82 -0.13
C GLU A 193 -14.92 8.66 0.20
N SER A 194 -15.64 8.16 -0.81
CA SER A 194 -16.56 7.03 -0.66
C SER A 194 -15.85 5.72 -0.27
N LEU A 195 -14.65 5.45 -0.82
CA LEU A 195 -13.83 4.29 -0.44
C LEU A 195 -13.33 4.37 1.00
N VAL A 196 -12.82 5.55 1.39
CA VAL A 196 -12.37 5.78 2.76
C VAL A 196 -13.52 5.56 3.72
N GLN A 197 -14.72 6.05 3.42
CA GLN A 197 -15.90 5.85 4.24
C GLN A 197 -16.31 4.38 4.34
N ALA A 198 -16.43 3.67 3.21
CA ALA A 198 -16.84 2.27 3.17
C ALA A 198 -15.88 1.36 3.95
N ILE A 199 -14.57 1.47 3.69
CA ILE A 199 -13.56 0.65 4.35
C ILE A 199 -13.49 0.99 5.85
N SER A 200 -13.60 2.27 6.21
CA SER A 200 -13.59 2.68 7.63
C SER A 200 -14.82 2.14 8.36
N ALA A 201 -16.00 2.22 7.75
CA ALA A 201 -17.23 1.67 8.33
C ALA A 201 -17.12 0.16 8.58
N GLN A 202 -16.62 -0.60 7.59
CA GLN A 202 -16.41 -2.04 7.72
C GLN A 202 -15.35 -2.37 8.80
N TYR A 203 -14.28 -1.58 8.88
CA TYR A 203 -13.26 -1.74 9.91
C TYR A 203 -13.80 -1.51 11.33
N TRP A 204 -14.64 -0.50 11.54
CA TRP A 204 -15.24 -0.26 12.85
C TRP A 204 -16.21 -1.37 13.28
N GLN A 205 -16.99 -1.91 12.34
CA GLN A 205 -17.82 -3.09 12.59
C GLN A 205 -16.96 -4.28 13.01
N TYR A 206 -15.85 -4.51 12.30
CA TYR A 206 -14.90 -5.57 12.61
C TYR A 206 -14.29 -5.43 14.02
N CYS A 207 -13.97 -4.21 14.46
CA CYS A 207 -13.44 -3.94 15.80
C CYS A 207 -14.48 -4.13 16.93
N GLY A 208 -15.74 -4.47 16.62
CA GLY A 208 -16.78 -4.68 17.62
C GLY A 208 -17.26 -3.38 18.29
N ALA A 209 -17.01 -2.22 17.67
CA ALA A 209 -17.50 -0.96 18.17
C ALA A 209 -19.03 -0.93 18.04
N GLN A 210 -19.75 -1.10 19.16
CA GLN A 210 -21.20 -0.92 19.20
C GLN A 210 -21.52 0.53 18.85
N VAL A 211 -21.91 0.73 17.59
CA VAL A 211 -22.79 1.77 17.03
C VAL A 211 -22.98 3.00 17.93
N LEU A 212 -21.96 3.85 17.98
CA LEU A 212 -22.15 5.30 17.93
C LEU A 212 -21.51 5.77 16.64
N LEU A 213 -22.23 5.54 15.53
CA LEU A 213 -21.92 5.98 14.16
C LEU A 213 -21.47 7.46 14.09
N LEU A 214 -21.86 8.28 15.07
CA LEU A 214 -21.53 9.71 15.18
C LEU A 214 -20.09 10.00 15.65
N LEU A 215 -19.33 9.02 16.15
CA LEU A 215 -17.94 9.21 16.62
C LEU A 215 -16.88 8.55 15.73
N HIS A 216 -17.29 7.81 14.70
CA HIS A 216 -16.41 6.92 13.93
C HIS A 216 -15.88 7.52 12.61
N HIS A 217 -15.64 8.83 12.59
CA HIS A 217 -14.96 9.44 11.45
C HIS A 217 -13.47 9.10 11.46
N PRO A 218 -12.85 8.85 10.29
CA PRO A 218 -11.41 8.70 10.19
C PRO A 218 -10.72 9.94 10.79
N GLN A 219 -9.77 9.71 11.68
CA GLN A 219 -8.96 10.80 12.19
C GLN A 219 -7.88 11.17 11.17
N TYR A 220 -7.79 12.46 10.86
CA TYR A 220 -6.74 12.99 10.03
C TYR A 220 -5.44 13.09 10.84
N VAL A 221 -4.36 12.58 10.25
CA VAL A 221 -3.03 12.59 10.85
C VAL A 221 -2.06 13.25 9.89
N ASP A 222 -1.28 14.20 10.41
CA ASP A 222 -0.21 14.86 9.68
C ASP A 222 1.11 14.12 9.91
N PRO A 223 1.63 13.38 8.91
CA PRO A 223 2.87 12.63 9.04
C PRO A 223 4.14 13.52 9.08
N THR A 224 3.99 14.84 8.99
CA THR A 224 5.09 15.80 9.10
C THR A 224 5.22 16.41 10.50
N SER A 225 4.29 16.10 11.43
CA SER A 225 4.27 16.68 12.76
C SER A 225 5.23 15.97 13.73
N GLU A 226 6.39 16.58 14.04
CA GLU A 226 7.28 16.12 15.12
C GLU A 226 6.57 16.03 16.48
N PRO A 227 5.76 17.03 16.91
CA PRO A 227 5.09 16.95 18.21
C PRO A 227 4.14 15.77 18.34
N MET A 228 3.46 15.38 17.25
CA MET A 228 2.58 14.20 17.23
C MET A 228 3.38 12.90 17.06
N HIS A 229 4.50 12.95 16.35
CA HIS A 229 5.31 11.79 16.00
C HIS A 229 6.80 12.06 16.26
N PRO A 230 7.25 12.07 17.54
CA PRO A 230 8.65 12.33 17.85
C PRO A 230 9.62 11.40 17.11
N GLY A 231 10.58 11.99 16.41
CA GLY A 231 11.60 11.30 15.61
C GLY A 231 11.20 10.98 14.17
N ILE A 232 9.98 11.33 13.72
CA ILE A 232 9.51 11.00 12.37
C ILE A 232 10.35 11.66 11.26
N HIS A 233 10.94 12.84 11.49
CA HIS A 233 11.80 13.50 10.50
C HIS A 233 13.08 12.71 10.23
N LYS A 234 13.64 12.07 11.27
CA LYS A 234 14.79 11.18 11.11
C LYS A 234 14.39 9.98 10.26
N MET A 235 13.24 9.37 10.54
CA MET A 235 12.73 8.23 9.77
C MET A 235 12.49 8.60 8.31
N TYR A 236 11.88 9.76 8.04
CA TYR A 236 11.71 10.33 6.71
C TYR A 236 13.05 10.49 5.97
N THR A 237 14.02 11.10 6.66
CA THR A 237 15.34 11.36 6.08
C THR A 237 16.03 10.05 5.70
N GLU A 238 16.01 9.05 6.57
CA GLU A 238 16.62 7.74 6.34
C GLU A 238 16.03 7.02 5.12
N ILE A 239 14.70 7.01 4.97
CA ILE A 239 14.05 6.29 3.85
C ILE A 239 14.09 7.05 2.52
N LYS A 240 14.37 8.36 2.54
CA LYS A 240 14.55 9.17 1.33
C LYS A 240 16.00 9.14 0.81
N GLN A 241 16.96 8.68 1.61
CA GLN A 241 18.36 8.60 1.20
C GLN A 241 18.58 7.62 0.05
N TRP A 242 19.49 7.99 -0.87
CA TRP A 242 19.91 7.13 -1.97
C TRP A 242 20.40 5.76 -1.49
N GLN A 243 21.12 5.73 -0.35
CA GLN A 243 21.63 4.51 0.27
C GLN A 243 20.51 3.54 0.66
N TRP A 244 19.33 4.05 1.01
CA TRP A 244 18.16 3.23 1.29
C TRP A 244 17.47 2.80 0.00
N ILE A 245 17.12 3.75 -0.86
CA ILE A 245 16.34 3.50 -2.07
C ILE A 245 17.11 2.57 -3.02
N TYR A 246 18.36 2.90 -3.34
CA TYR A 246 19.19 2.22 -4.34
C TYR A 246 20.32 1.41 -3.71
N GLY A 247 20.96 1.92 -2.66
CA GLY A 247 22.11 1.26 -2.01
C GLY A 247 21.78 -0.06 -1.31
N LYS A 248 20.50 -0.35 -1.03
CA LYS A 248 20.04 -1.65 -0.49
C LYS A 248 19.77 -2.71 -1.56
N THR A 249 20.05 -2.41 -2.82
CA THR A 249 19.88 -3.36 -3.93
C THR A 249 20.78 -4.59 -3.75
N PRO A 250 20.25 -5.82 -3.81
CA PRO A 250 21.08 -7.03 -3.82
C PRO A 250 22.10 -7.02 -4.94
N LYS A 251 23.24 -7.72 -4.76
CA LYS A 251 24.29 -7.83 -5.78
C LYS A 251 23.71 -8.24 -7.14
N PHE A 252 24.19 -7.59 -8.19
CA PHE A 252 23.78 -7.82 -9.58
C PHE A 252 24.95 -7.56 -10.54
N SER A 253 24.81 -7.99 -11.78
CA SER A 253 25.73 -7.70 -12.88
C SER A 253 24.96 -7.14 -14.08
N ILE A 254 25.67 -6.40 -14.94
CA ILE A 254 25.22 -5.91 -16.24
C ILE A 254 26.14 -6.53 -17.30
#